data_AF-A0A842Q673-F1
#
_entry.id   AF-A0A842Q673-F1
#
_cell.length_a   1.000
_cell.length_b   1.000
_cell.length_c   1.000
_cell.angle_alpha   90.00
_cell.angle_beta   90.00
_cell.angle_gamma   90.00
#
_symmetry.space_group_name_H-M   'P 1'
#
loop_
_entity.id
_entity.type
_entity.pdbx_description
1 polymer ?
#
loop_
_entity_poly.entity_id
_entity_poly.type
_entity_poly.pdbx_seq_one_letter_code
_entity_poly.pdbx_strand_id
1 'polypeptide(L)'
;MACIADDGVFSIYEAYIRHLQMIHNEIKNGHDHIVNKVIETIMHFDIGTRWKITHSMWVFGAKSPLELIQKISEYTMEGIEHKIKCPTLLLAGEKDASFPGQAQMLYDLLKCPKKYILFTTEEGAEDHCHPVALSLANQRIFDWLDETFVRTRS
;
A
#
# COMPACT_ATOMS: atom_id res chain seq x y z
N MET A 1 16.53 14.06 -9.56
CA MET A 1 15.92 12.83 -9.01
C MET A 1 14.42 12.92 -9.17
N ALA A 2 13.74 11.82 -9.45
CA ALA A 2 12.29 11.70 -9.49
C ALA A 2 11.89 10.40 -8.77
N CYS A 3 10.68 10.34 -8.22
CA CYS A 3 10.14 9.18 -7.52
C CYS A 3 8.86 8.70 -8.22
N ILE A 4 8.74 7.39 -8.41
CA ILE A 4 7.50 6.74 -8.85
C ILE A 4 7.03 5.89 -7.67
N ALA A 5 5.83 6.16 -7.20
CA ALA A 5 5.17 5.43 -6.13
C ALA A 5 3.96 4.70 -6.73
N ASP A 6 4.18 3.45 -7.11
CA ASP A 6 3.11 2.55 -7.56
C ASP A 6 2.23 2.14 -6.38
N ASP A 7 0.92 2.34 -6.49
CA ASP A 7 -0.10 2.25 -5.43
C ASP A 7 0.09 3.17 -4.20
N GLY A 8 1.24 3.86 -4.09
CA GLY A 8 1.49 4.97 -3.18
C GLY A 8 1.13 4.72 -1.71
N VAL A 9 1.55 3.57 -1.15
CA VAL A 9 1.11 3.11 0.17
C VAL A 9 1.51 4.08 1.28
N PHE A 10 0.51 4.73 1.91
CA PHE A 10 0.72 5.65 3.04
C PHE A 10 0.95 4.90 4.35
N SER A 11 0.11 3.90 4.66
CA SER A 11 0.19 3.08 5.86
C SER A 11 -0.22 1.64 5.57
N ILE A 12 0.73 0.71 5.76
CA ILE A 12 0.45 -0.72 5.57
C ILE A 12 -0.60 -1.19 6.58
N TYR A 13 -0.53 -0.69 7.83
CA TYR A 13 -1.49 -1.06 8.86
C TYR A 13 -2.91 -0.64 8.53
N GLU A 14 -3.13 0.57 8.01
CA GLU A 14 -4.48 1.02 7.65
C GLU A 14 -5.09 0.19 6.50
N ALA A 15 -4.27 -0.19 5.52
CA ALA A 15 -4.69 -1.10 4.46
C ALA A 15 -5.03 -2.49 5.01
N TYR A 16 -4.22 -3.00 5.94
CA TYR A 16 -4.37 -4.33 6.51
C TYR A 16 -5.58 -4.43 7.45
N ILE A 17 -5.76 -3.45 8.34
CA ILE A 17 -6.81 -3.45 9.35
C ILE A 17 -8.21 -3.27 8.75
N ARG A 18 -8.30 -2.67 7.56
CA ARG A 18 -9.56 -2.55 6.81
C ARG A 18 -10.16 -3.91 6.48
N HIS A 19 -9.32 -4.92 6.23
CA HIS A 19 -9.77 -6.29 5.98
C HIS A 19 -10.07 -7.07 7.29
N LEU A 20 -9.67 -6.52 8.44
CA LEU A 20 -9.75 -7.15 9.76
C LEU A 20 -10.52 -6.29 10.77
N GLN A 21 -11.57 -5.59 10.32
CA GLN A 21 -12.37 -4.70 11.17
C GLN A 21 -12.94 -5.39 12.42
N MET A 22 -13.23 -6.70 12.34
CA MET A 22 -13.76 -7.49 13.44
C MET A 22 -12.83 -7.57 14.66
N ILE A 23 -11.51 -7.45 14.47
CA ILE A 23 -10.51 -7.51 15.56
C ILE A 23 -9.90 -6.13 15.88
N HIS A 24 -10.29 -5.07 15.18
CA HIS A 24 -9.74 -3.72 15.39
C HIS A 24 -9.93 -3.21 16.82
N ASN A 25 -11.11 -3.45 17.39
CA ASN A 25 -11.40 -3.08 18.78
C ASN A 25 -10.58 -3.92 19.77
N GLU A 26 -10.38 -5.20 19.48
CA GLU A 26 -9.60 -6.11 20.32
C GLU A 26 -8.12 -5.73 20.34
N ILE A 27 -7.57 -5.28 19.21
CA ILE A 27 -6.21 -4.71 19.12
C ILE A 27 -6.11 -3.46 19.99
N LYS A 28 -7.08 -2.53 19.90
CA LYS A 28 -7.10 -1.30 20.71
C LYS A 28 -7.24 -1.56 22.21
N ASN A 29 -7.99 -2.58 22.58
CA ASN A 29 -8.24 -2.96 23.97
C ASN A 29 -7.10 -3.81 24.58
N GLY A 30 -6.08 -4.17 23.81
CA GLY A 30 -4.97 -5.01 24.27
C GLY A 30 -5.38 -6.46 24.53
N HIS A 31 -6.42 -6.95 23.85
CA HIS A 31 -6.89 -8.33 23.99
C HIS A 31 -6.08 -9.28 23.08
N ASP A 32 -4.77 -9.33 23.33
CA ASP A 32 -3.77 -9.99 22.48
C ASP A 32 -4.11 -11.44 22.14
N HIS A 33 -4.59 -12.19 23.13
CA HIS A 33 -4.97 -13.59 22.98
C HIS A 33 -6.16 -13.77 22.04
N ILE A 34 -7.13 -12.84 22.03
CA ILE A 34 -8.30 -12.88 21.15
C ILE A 34 -7.86 -12.62 19.70
N VAL A 35 -7.03 -11.61 19.49
CA VAL A 35 -6.49 -11.26 18.16
C VAL A 35 -5.78 -12.44 17.53
N ASN A 36 -4.83 -13.05 18.27
CA ASN A 36 -4.10 -14.21 17.79
C ASN A 36 -5.04 -15.38 17.50
N LYS A 37 -5.97 -15.68 18.41
CA LYS A 37 -6.89 -16.82 18.25
C LYS A 37 -7.81 -16.68 17.04
N VAL A 38 -8.34 -15.48 16.80
CA VAL A 38 -9.20 -15.21 15.64
C VAL A 38 -8.41 -15.39 14.34
N ILE A 39 -7.22 -14.80 14.24
CA ILE A 39 -6.39 -14.91 13.03
C ILE A 39 -5.97 -16.37 12.80
N GLU A 40 -5.52 -17.08 13.83
CA GLU A 40 -5.20 -18.52 13.74
C GLU A 40 -6.40 -19.36 13.28
N THR A 41 -7.60 -19.01 13.71
CA THR A 41 -8.84 -19.69 13.27
C THR A 41 -9.09 -19.43 11.79
N ILE A 42 -8.96 -18.20 11.31
CA ILE A 42 -9.09 -17.87 9.87
C ILE A 42 -8.03 -18.63 9.06
N MET A 43 -6.78 -18.66 9.53
CA MET A 43 -5.70 -19.43 8.90
C MET A 43 -5.99 -20.94 8.84
N HIS A 44 -6.78 -21.48 9.76
CA HIS A 44 -7.17 -22.89 9.71
C HIS A 44 -8.14 -23.19 8.55
N PHE A 45 -9.03 -22.24 8.22
CA PHE A 45 -10.06 -22.42 7.20
C PHE A 45 -9.69 -21.85 5.82
N ASP A 46 -8.74 -20.91 5.75
CA ASP A 46 -8.28 -20.29 4.50
C ASP A 46 -6.76 -20.51 4.32
N ILE A 47 -6.42 -21.35 3.34
CA ILE A 47 -5.05 -21.70 2.98
C ILE A 47 -4.28 -20.48 2.45
N GLY A 48 -4.95 -19.61 1.69
CA GLY A 48 -4.34 -18.40 1.15
C GLY A 48 -3.99 -17.42 2.25
N THR A 49 -4.92 -17.19 3.18
CA THR A 49 -4.66 -16.37 4.38
C THR A 49 -3.57 -17.00 5.25
N ARG A 50 -3.59 -18.33 5.46
CA ARG A 50 -2.53 -19.03 6.19
C ARG A 50 -1.16 -18.76 5.60
N TRP A 51 -1.00 -18.93 4.28
CA TRP A 51 0.27 -18.67 3.62
C TRP A 51 0.68 -17.20 3.72
N LYS A 52 -0.24 -16.25 3.48
CA LYS A 52 0.04 -14.82 3.58
C LYS A 52 0.55 -14.44 4.98
N ILE A 53 -0.13 -14.91 6.04
CA ILE A 53 0.25 -14.61 7.43
C ILE A 53 1.58 -15.26 7.77
N THR A 54 1.76 -16.56 7.53
CA THR A 54 3.00 -17.25 7.90
C THR A 54 4.20 -16.71 7.13
N HIS A 55 4.04 -16.39 5.85
CA HIS A 55 5.07 -15.76 5.05
C HIS A 55 5.40 -14.36 5.56
N SER A 56 4.39 -13.54 5.85
CA SER A 56 4.60 -12.21 6.41
C SER A 56 5.30 -12.27 7.77
N MET A 57 4.90 -13.21 8.64
CA MET A 57 5.58 -13.44 9.92
C MET A 57 7.06 -13.80 9.72
N TRP A 58 7.38 -14.61 8.71
CA TRP A 58 8.77 -14.91 8.36
C TRP A 58 9.52 -13.67 7.85
N VAL A 59 8.94 -12.87 6.95
CA VAL A 59 9.54 -11.63 6.40
C VAL A 59 9.83 -10.61 7.50
N PHE A 60 8.85 -10.34 8.37
CA PHE A 60 8.96 -9.33 9.43
C PHE A 60 9.59 -9.88 10.72
N GLY A 61 9.91 -11.18 10.78
CA GLY A 61 10.45 -11.82 11.99
C GLY A 61 9.49 -11.81 13.18
N ALA A 62 8.18 -11.88 12.93
CA ALA A 62 7.14 -11.96 13.95
C ALA A 62 6.91 -13.39 14.41
N LYS A 63 6.64 -13.59 15.70
CA LYS A 63 6.36 -14.89 16.33
C LYS A 63 4.86 -15.14 16.52
N SER A 64 4.03 -14.12 16.37
CA SER A 64 2.57 -14.23 16.41
C SER A 64 1.89 -13.29 15.39
N PRO A 65 0.63 -13.55 14.99
CA PRO A 65 -0.14 -12.64 14.16
C PRO A 65 -0.26 -11.21 14.72
N LEU A 66 -0.43 -11.07 16.03
CA LEU A 66 -0.45 -9.76 16.68
C LEU A 66 0.90 -9.05 16.55
N GLU A 67 2.01 -9.75 16.80
CA GLU A 67 3.34 -9.17 16.65
C GLU A 67 3.59 -8.74 15.19
N LEU A 68 3.07 -9.49 14.21
CA LEU A 68 3.10 -9.06 12.81
C LEU A 68 2.33 -7.75 12.63
N ILE A 69 1.11 -7.63 13.16
CA ILE A 69 0.29 -6.40 13.09
C ILE A 69 1.03 -5.21 13.73
N GLN A 70 1.67 -5.42 14.88
CA GLN A 70 2.46 -4.39 15.55
C GLN A 70 3.64 -3.96 14.68
N LYS A 71 4.40 -4.90 14.13
CA LYS A 71 5.54 -4.59 13.25
C LYS A 71 5.13 -3.84 11.98
N ILE A 72 4.07 -4.26 11.29
CA ILE A 72 3.62 -3.57 10.07
C ILE A 72 3.05 -2.18 10.38
N SER A 73 2.61 -1.91 11.62
CA SER A 73 2.13 -0.58 12.03
C SER A 73 3.22 0.48 12.06
N GLU A 74 4.49 0.07 12.14
CA GLU A 74 5.64 0.97 12.04
C GLU A 74 5.89 1.44 10.59
N TYR A 75 5.30 0.78 9.59
CA TYR A 75 5.49 1.09 8.17
C TYR A 75 4.40 2.07 7.71
N THR A 76 4.63 3.34 8.05
CA THR A 76 3.78 4.47 7.68
C THR A 76 4.63 5.66 7.21
N MET A 77 4.06 6.45 6.31
CA MET A 77 4.61 7.72 5.86
C MET A 77 4.28 8.89 6.80
N GLU A 78 3.44 8.66 7.81
CA GLU A 78 3.03 9.66 8.79
C GLU A 78 4.24 10.32 9.47
N GLY A 79 4.30 11.65 9.40
CA GLY A 79 5.34 12.45 10.04
C GLY A 79 6.67 12.44 9.30
N ILE A 80 6.81 11.71 8.18
CA ILE A 80 8.03 11.66 7.37
C ILE A 80 7.77 11.95 5.88
N GLU A 81 6.52 12.10 5.45
CA GLU A 81 6.13 12.38 4.07
C GLU A 81 6.77 13.67 3.52
N HIS A 82 6.98 14.66 4.40
CA HIS A 82 7.68 15.90 4.07
C HIS A 82 9.15 15.69 3.64
N LYS A 83 9.77 14.54 3.92
CA LYS A 83 11.14 14.23 3.49
C LYS A 83 11.23 13.95 1.99
N ILE A 84 10.12 13.65 1.33
CA ILE A 84 10.06 13.52 -0.13
C ILE A 84 10.08 14.93 -0.74
N LYS A 85 11.19 15.28 -1.41
CA LYS A 85 11.42 16.61 -1.99
C LYS A 85 11.45 16.63 -3.53
N CYS A 86 11.55 15.47 -4.17
CA CYS A 86 11.64 15.39 -5.63
C CYS A 86 10.25 15.31 -6.29
N PRO A 87 10.15 15.60 -7.60
CA PRO A 87 8.96 15.26 -8.38
C PRO A 87 8.54 13.81 -8.13
N THR A 88 7.27 13.61 -7.78
CA THR A 88 6.73 12.29 -7.40
C THR A 88 5.48 11.97 -8.21
N LEU A 89 5.50 10.83 -8.88
CA LEU A 89 4.33 10.25 -9.55
C LEU A 89 3.68 9.23 -8.63
N LEU A 90 2.39 9.36 -8.39
CA LEU A 90 1.58 8.39 -7.65
C LEU A 90 0.61 7.71 -8.62
N LEU A 91 0.62 6.38 -8.61
CA LEU A 91 -0.29 5.56 -9.41
C LEU A 91 -1.31 4.90 -8.49
N ALA A 92 -2.51 4.67 -8.98
CA ALA A 92 -3.56 3.98 -8.25
C ALA A 92 -4.46 3.22 -9.21
N GLY A 93 -4.93 2.04 -8.79
CA GLY A 93 -5.97 1.30 -9.46
C GLY A 93 -7.36 1.62 -8.89
N GLU A 94 -8.36 1.84 -9.76
CA GLU A 94 -9.75 2.08 -9.36
C GLU A 94 -10.34 0.95 -8.50
N LYS A 95 -9.89 -0.30 -8.72
CA LYS A 95 -10.32 -1.48 -7.96
C LYS A 95 -9.17 -2.15 -7.20
N ASP A 96 -8.15 -1.39 -6.79
CA ASP A 96 -7.09 -1.91 -5.94
C ASP A 96 -7.68 -2.45 -4.62
N ALA A 97 -7.73 -3.78 -4.49
CA ALA A 97 -8.20 -4.47 -3.30
C ALA A 97 -7.11 -4.59 -2.20
N SER A 98 -5.85 -4.38 -2.55
CA SER A 98 -4.70 -4.46 -1.64
C SER A 98 -4.54 -3.16 -0.85
N PHE A 99 -4.49 -2.00 -1.52
CA PHE A 99 -4.22 -0.70 -0.89
C PHE A 99 -5.23 0.41 -1.28
N PRO A 100 -6.55 0.18 -1.16
CA PRO A 100 -7.57 1.10 -1.63
C PRO A 100 -7.47 2.49 -0.98
N GLY A 101 -7.18 3.50 -1.81
CA GLY A 101 -7.13 4.91 -1.44
C GLY A 101 -5.80 5.38 -0.83
N GLN A 102 -4.82 4.50 -0.63
CA GLN A 102 -3.55 4.85 0.00
C GLN A 102 -2.73 5.85 -0.84
N ALA A 103 -2.66 5.65 -2.17
CA ALA A 103 -2.02 6.59 -3.08
C ALA A 103 -2.59 8.01 -2.97
N GLN A 104 -3.92 8.14 -2.88
CA GLN A 104 -4.57 9.44 -2.74
C GLN A 104 -4.20 10.12 -1.41
N MET A 105 -4.18 9.36 -0.31
CA MET A 105 -3.77 9.87 1.00
C MET A 105 -2.34 10.42 0.97
N LEU A 106 -1.40 9.67 0.39
CA LEU A 106 -0.02 10.14 0.23
C LEU A 106 0.04 11.36 -0.69
N TYR A 107 -0.69 11.36 -1.81
CA TYR A 107 -0.75 12.49 -2.74
C TYR A 107 -1.18 13.76 -2.01
N ASP A 108 -2.23 13.74 -1.20
CA ASP A 108 -2.76 14.93 -0.52
C ASP A 108 -1.75 15.55 0.46
N LEU A 109 -0.96 14.70 1.12
CA LEU A 109 0.02 15.14 2.12
C LEU A 109 1.32 15.68 1.52
N LEU A 110 1.76 15.13 0.38
CA LEU A 110 3.01 15.55 -0.28
C LEU A 110 3.01 17.04 -0.64
N LYS A 111 4.15 17.71 -0.41
CA LYS A 111 4.35 19.14 -0.72
C LYS A 111 5.32 19.41 -1.87
N CYS A 112 5.95 18.38 -2.41
CA CYS A 112 6.79 18.45 -3.60
C CYS A 112 5.95 18.54 -4.88
N PRO A 113 6.57 18.83 -6.05
CA PRO A 113 5.90 18.61 -7.34
C PRO A 113 5.39 17.17 -7.41
N LYS A 114 4.12 17.00 -7.79
CA LYS A 114 3.44 15.71 -7.75
C LYS A 114 2.45 15.56 -8.89
N LYS A 115 2.26 14.33 -9.36
CA LYS A 115 1.23 13.93 -10.33
C LYS A 115 0.56 12.67 -9.82
N TYR A 116 -0.75 12.57 -10.01
CA TYR A 116 -1.55 11.41 -9.66
C TYR A 116 -2.18 10.85 -10.93
N ILE A 117 -2.12 9.53 -11.10
CA ILE A 117 -2.76 8.81 -12.21
C ILE A 117 -3.62 7.71 -11.61
N LEU A 118 -4.92 7.78 -11.89
CA LEU A 118 -5.86 6.70 -11.61
C LEU A 118 -6.03 5.87 -12.89
N PHE A 119 -5.78 4.57 -12.77
CA PHE A 119 -6.08 3.59 -13.81
C PHE A 119 -7.48 3.03 -13.60
N THR A 120 -8.28 3.04 -14.65
CA THR A 120 -9.71 2.73 -14.57
C THR A 120 -10.02 1.33 -15.09
N THR A 121 -11.22 0.84 -14.76
CA THR A 121 -11.73 -0.42 -15.32
C THR A 121 -11.95 -0.34 -16.83
N GLU A 122 -12.29 0.83 -17.37
CA GLU A 122 -12.46 1.01 -18.81
C GLU A 122 -11.15 0.84 -19.58
N GLU A 123 -10.02 1.12 -18.92
CA GLU A 123 -8.66 0.91 -19.42
C GLU A 123 -8.15 -0.52 -19.19
N GLY A 124 -8.90 -1.34 -18.45
CA GLY A 124 -8.48 -2.68 -18.01
C GLY A 124 -7.23 -2.66 -17.15
N ALA A 125 -7.01 -1.58 -16.39
CA ALA A 125 -5.79 -1.32 -15.63
C ALA A 125 -6.07 -1.07 -14.13
N GLU A 126 -7.27 -1.38 -13.68
CA GLU A 126 -7.80 -0.98 -12.36
C GLU A 126 -7.22 -1.72 -11.16
N ASP A 127 -6.53 -2.84 -11.39
CA ASP A 127 -6.04 -3.71 -10.33
C ASP A 127 -4.74 -3.16 -9.72
N HIS A 128 -4.45 -3.61 -8.50
CA HIS A 128 -3.18 -3.37 -7.80
C HIS A 128 -1.97 -3.67 -8.69
N CYS A 129 -1.01 -2.75 -8.78
CA CYS A 129 0.17 -2.83 -9.65
C CYS A 129 -0.10 -2.98 -11.16
N HIS A 130 -1.34 -2.82 -11.62
CA HIS A 130 -1.73 -2.81 -13.03
C HIS A 130 -1.25 -4.03 -13.88
N PRO A 131 -1.30 -5.28 -13.36
CA PRO A 131 -0.63 -6.44 -13.96
C PRO A 131 -1.14 -6.80 -15.35
N VAL A 132 -2.40 -6.51 -15.63
CA VAL A 132 -3.07 -6.80 -16.91
C VAL A 132 -2.89 -5.69 -17.96
N ALA A 133 -2.36 -4.53 -17.56
CA ALA A 133 -2.17 -3.37 -18.41
C ALA A 133 -0.77 -2.74 -18.26
N LEU A 134 0.25 -3.56 -17.97
CA LEU A 134 1.62 -3.10 -17.75
C LEU A 134 2.17 -2.22 -18.88
N SER A 135 1.81 -2.49 -20.14
CA SER A 135 2.23 -1.65 -21.27
C SER A 135 1.67 -0.21 -21.16
N LEU A 136 0.40 -0.07 -20.79
CA LEU A 136 -0.24 1.23 -20.57
C LEU A 136 0.35 1.92 -19.34
N ALA A 137 0.55 1.18 -18.25
CA ALA A 137 1.16 1.71 -17.03
C ALA A 137 2.57 2.25 -17.30
N ASN A 138 3.40 1.45 -17.96
CA ASN A 138 4.75 1.84 -18.35
C ASN A 138 4.76 3.03 -19.30
N GLN A 139 3.87 3.07 -20.30
CA GLN A 139 3.76 4.22 -21.20
C GLN A 139 3.54 5.51 -20.40
N ARG A 140 2.56 5.55 -19.50
CA ARG A 140 2.25 6.75 -18.70
C ARG A 140 3.38 7.13 -17.75
N ILE A 141 4.07 6.14 -17.18
CA ILE A 141 5.25 6.37 -16.34
C ILE A 141 6.36 7.03 -17.16
N PHE A 142 6.67 6.50 -18.35
CA PHE A 142 7.74 7.05 -19.19
C PHE A 142 7.39 8.42 -19.76
N ASP A 143 6.13 8.64 -20.19
CA ASP A 143 5.66 9.96 -20.62
C ASP A 143 5.84 11.00 -19.51
N TRP A 144 5.52 10.64 -18.26
CA TRP A 144 5.74 11.53 -17.11
C TRP A 144 7.22 11.77 -16.80
N LEU A 145 8.07 10.74 -16.93
CA LEU A 145 9.51 10.90 -16.74
C LEU A 145 10.10 11.85 -17.79
N ASP A 146 9.69 11.72 -19.05
CA ASP A 146 10.11 12.61 -20.13
C ASP A 146 9.69 14.06 -19.84
N GLU A 147 8.42 14.29 -19.49
CA GLU A 147 7.93 15.62 -19.06
C GLU A 147 8.76 16.21 -17.91
N THR A 148 9.10 15.37 -16.94
CA THR A 148 9.79 15.77 -15.70
C THR A 148 11.25 16.12 -15.96
N PHE A 149 11.97 15.32 -16.75
CA PHE A 149 13.40 15.51 -16.99
C PHE A 149 13.71 16.47 -18.15
N VAL A 150 12.84 16.58 -19.16
CA VAL A 150 13.03 17.52 -20.27
C VAL A 150 12.91 18.98 -19.79
N ARG A 151 12.04 19.28 -18.83
CA ARG A 151 11.92 20.62 -18.22
C ARG A 151 13.16 21.07 -17.44
N THR A 152 14.04 20.16 -17.07
CA THR A 152 15.29 20.47 -16.32
C THR A 152 16.50 20.75 -17.21
N ARG A 153 16.37 20.72 -18.55
CA ARG A 153 17.48 21.00 -19.49
C ARG A 153 17.68 22.50 -19.85
N SER A 154 17.08 23.42 -19.09
CA SER A 154 17.29 24.87 -19.23
C SER A 154 18.44 25.39 -18.38
#